data_AF-A0AAN7PR05-F1
#
_entry.id   AF-A0AAN7PR05-F1
#
_cell.length_a   1.000
_cell.length_b   1.000
_cell.length_c   1.000
_cell.angle_alpha   90.00
_cell.angle_beta   90.00
_cell.angle_gamma   90.00
#
_symmetry.space_group_name_H-M   'P 1'
#
loop_
_entity.id
_entity.type
_entity.pdbx_description
1 polymer ?
#
loop_
_entity_poly.entity_id
_entity_poly.type
_entity_poly.pdbx_seq_one_letter_code
_entity_poly.pdbx_strand_id
1 'polypeptide(L)'
;MAPISYEINRLSSEELTYELAIRGITEVATVELMRKTLRNLLKLEREGQSLDYPSYPFTVEEDIRELQKKYSEMNKLLIGFDGADQNTYRKLLTKYAYALGRVNRLLPTTADEKSQKSKLLVEILNFKSDLDRKVKSHERASLNKSQGVLDLSLLKSGSSSSDNDSLPDDDVLSPPKKRKGSSFPVFFMVVACTLMA
;
A
#
# COMPACT_ATOMS: atom_id res chain seq x y z
N MET A 1 -8.40 9.89 7.94
CA MET A 1 -7.94 9.25 6.68
C MET A 1 -7.09 8.05 7.06
N ALA A 2 -7.30 6.87 6.48
CA ALA A 2 -6.46 5.71 6.75
C ALA A 2 -5.00 6.00 6.30
N PRO A 3 -3.98 5.60 7.08
CA PRO A 3 -2.60 5.88 6.73
C PRO A 3 -2.22 5.04 5.51
N ILE A 4 -1.93 5.72 4.40
CA ILE A 4 -1.38 5.09 3.21
C ILE A 4 0.07 4.73 3.54
N SER A 5 0.33 3.44 3.73
CA SER A 5 1.64 2.94 4.14
C SER A 5 2.53 2.69 2.91
N TYR A 6 3.55 3.54 2.73
CA TYR A 6 4.58 3.38 1.70
C TYR A 6 5.96 3.07 2.34
N GLU A 7 6.85 2.39 1.62
CA GLU A 7 8.18 2.03 2.12
C GLU A 7 9.18 3.20 1.93
N ILE A 8 9.52 3.90 3.02
CA ILE A 8 10.35 5.11 3.02
C ILE A 8 11.71 4.94 2.32
N ASN A 9 12.31 3.75 2.41
CA ASN A 9 13.61 3.49 1.78
C ASN A 9 13.56 3.48 0.25
N ARG A 10 12.37 3.31 -0.33
CA ARG A 10 12.16 3.23 -1.79
C ARG A 10 11.68 4.54 -2.41
N LEU A 11 11.43 5.57 -1.59
CA LEU A 11 11.11 6.91 -2.08
C LEU A 11 12.35 7.59 -2.66
N SER A 12 12.13 8.37 -3.73
CA SER A 12 13.15 9.26 -4.29
C SER A 12 13.36 10.49 -3.42
N SER A 13 14.47 11.20 -3.62
CA SER A 13 14.77 12.45 -2.91
C SER A 13 13.64 13.47 -3.08
N GLU A 14 13.14 13.67 -4.30
CA GLU A 14 12.00 14.54 -4.59
C GLU A 14 10.74 14.19 -3.78
N GLU A 15 10.42 12.89 -3.66
CA GLU A 15 9.24 12.40 -2.94
C GLU A 15 9.39 12.60 -1.42
N LEU A 16 10.61 12.41 -0.90
CA LEU A 16 10.93 12.71 0.49
C LEU A 16 10.83 14.21 0.78
N THR A 17 11.33 15.07 -0.11
CA THR A 17 11.24 16.53 0.05
C THR A 17 9.80 16.97 0.08
N TYR A 18 8.97 16.44 -0.82
CA TYR A 18 7.54 16.74 -0.84
C TYR A 18 6.85 16.35 0.47
N GLU A 19 7.04 15.12 0.97
CA GLU A 19 6.40 14.66 2.22
C GLU A 19 6.87 15.42 3.47
N LEU A 20 8.10 15.95 3.47
CA LEU A 20 8.59 16.81 4.54
C LEU A 20 8.06 18.24 4.41
N ALA A 21 7.98 18.78 3.19
CA ALA A 21 7.47 20.11 2.92
C ALA A 21 5.99 20.25 3.34
N ILE A 22 5.14 19.26 3.03
CA ILE A 22 3.74 19.26 3.49
C ILE A 22 3.60 19.21 5.01
N ARG A 23 4.65 18.80 5.72
CA ARG A 23 4.73 18.74 7.19
C ARG A 23 5.49 19.93 7.79
N GLY A 24 5.87 20.91 6.97
CA GLY A 24 6.56 22.12 7.42
C GLY A 24 8.06 21.95 7.66
N ILE A 25 8.67 20.86 7.21
CA ILE A 25 10.10 20.61 7.37
C ILE A 25 10.78 20.83 6.01
N THR A 26 11.46 21.96 5.87
CA THR A 26 12.15 22.35 4.63
C THR A 26 13.67 22.21 4.72
N GLU A 27 14.24 22.29 5.92
CA GLU A 27 15.69 22.33 6.14
C GLU A 27 16.26 20.97 6.56
N VAL A 28 16.48 20.09 5.59
CA VAL A 28 17.18 18.82 5.83
C VAL A 28 18.30 18.63 4.81
N ALA A 29 19.54 18.51 5.29
CA ALA A 29 20.73 18.49 4.44
C ALA A 29 21.00 17.15 3.73
N THR A 30 20.61 16.01 4.31
CA THR A 30 20.96 14.68 3.77
C THR A 30 19.74 13.77 3.62
N VAL A 31 19.72 12.96 2.56
CA VAL A 31 18.63 12.01 2.27
C VAL A 31 18.39 11.02 3.41
N GLU A 32 19.45 10.60 4.11
CA GLU A 32 19.33 9.72 5.27
C GLU A 32 18.59 10.38 6.42
N LEU A 33 18.87 11.66 6.67
CA LEU A 33 18.17 12.43 7.70
C LEU A 33 16.72 12.64 7.30
N MET A 34 16.42 12.89 6.01
CA MET A 34 15.04 12.97 5.50
C MET A 34 14.26 11.67 5.74
N ARG A 35 14.87 10.51 5.48
CA ARG A 35 14.24 9.21 5.74
C ARG A 35 14.04 8.95 7.23
N LYS A 36 14.96 9.42 8.08
CA LYS A 36 14.88 9.27 9.54
C LYS A 36 13.77 10.18 10.10
N THR A 37 13.71 11.44 9.69
CA THR A 37 12.67 12.39 10.11
C THR A 37 11.29 11.91 9.68
N LEU A 38 11.11 11.52 8.41
CA LEU A 38 9.83 11.01 7.92
C LEU A 38 9.38 9.74 8.67
N ARG A 39 10.30 8.80 8.97
CA ARG A 39 9.98 7.61 9.78
C ARG A 39 9.45 7.98 11.16
N ASN A 40 10.10 8.93 11.82
CA ASN A 40 9.68 9.39 13.14
C ASN A 40 8.31 10.06 13.06
N LEU A 41 8.07 10.93 12.08
CA LEU A 41 6.78 11.59 11.89
C LEU A 41 5.64 10.59 11.68
N LEU A 42 5.79 9.62 10.77
CA LEU A 42 4.77 8.59 10.55
C LEU A 42 4.54 7.72 11.79
N LYS A 43 5.55 7.55 12.64
CA LYS A 43 5.42 6.83 13.91
C LYS A 43 4.57 7.64 14.90
N LEU A 44 4.83 8.94 15.05
CA LEU A 44 4.06 9.82 15.92
C LEU A 44 2.60 9.95 15.46
N GLU A 45 2.38 10.06 14.14
CA GLU A 45 1.04 10.06 13.52
C GLU A 45 0.27 8.76 13.87
N ARG A 46 0.96 7.61 13.85
CA ARG A 46 0.37 6.31 14.22
C ARG A 46 0.07 6.19 15.71
N GLU A 47 0.90 6.80 16.54
CA GLU A 47 0.70 6.86 18.00
C GLU A 47 -0.44 7.83 18.39
N GLY A 48 -1.04 8.53 17.42
CA GLY A 48 -2.15 9.44 17.64
C GLY A 48 -1.73 10.80 18.20
N GLN A 49 -0.43 11.12 18.16
CA GLN A 49 0.04 12.44 18.54
C GLN A 49 -0.36 13.42 17.43
N SER A 50 -1.20 14.40 17.77
CA SER A 50 -1.57 15.47 16.86
C SER A 50 -0.39 16.43 16.69
N LEU A 51 0.24 16.38 15.53
CA LEU A 51 1.19 17.40 15.10
C LEU A 51 0.41 18.50 14.39
N ASP A 52 0.69 19.75 14.74
CA ASP A 52 0.16 20.90 14.00
C ASP A 52 0.95 21.06 12.71
N TYR A 53 0.28 20.90 11.57
CA TYR A 53 0.90 21.01 10.25
C TYR A 53 0.56 22.36 9.62
N PRO A 54 1.51 22.99 8.91
CA PRO A 54 1.25 24.24 8.23
C PRO A 54 0.23 24.07 7.11
N SER A 55 -0.27 25.20 6.61
CA SER A 55 -1.10 25.21 5.40
C SER A 55 -0.36 24.52 4.25
N TYR A 56 -1.13 23.76 3.46
CA TYR A 56 -0.60 23.01 2.32
C TYR A 56 0.18 23.95 1.36
N PRO A 57 1.47 23.70 1.11
CA PRO A 57 2.33 24.71 0.48
C PRO A 57 2.31 24.67 -1.06
N PHE A 58 1.66 23.68 -1.68
CA PHE A 58 1.68 23.48 -3.13
C PHE A 58 0.37 23.89 -3.79
N THR A 59 0.47 24.35 -5.04
CA THR A 59 -0.71 24.63 -5.87
C THR A 59 -1.23 23.35 -6.52
N VAL A 60 -2.53 23.36 -6.85
CA VAL A 60 -3.19 22.22 -7.52
C VAL A 60 -2.52 21.90 -8.87
N GLU A 61 -2.13 22.94 -9.62
CA GLU A 61 -1.48 22.81 -10.92
C GLU A 61 -0.11 22.13 -10.84
N GLU A 62 0.70 22.50 -9.85
CA GLU A 62 2.00 21.88 -9.59
C GLU A 62 1.85 20.41 -9.24
N ASP A 63 0.88 20.08 -8.38
CA ASP A 63 0.61 18.70 -8.00
C ASP A 63 0.14 17.85 -9.17
N ILE A 64 -0.74 18.37 -10.02
CA ILE A 64 -1.21 17.67 -11.23
C ILE A 64 -0.05 17.38 -12.17
N ARG A 65 0.81 18.39 -12.40
CA ARG A 65 2.00 18.25 -13.26
C ARG A 65 2.96 17.18 -12.71
N GLU A 66 3.25 17.23 -11.43
CA GLU A 66 4.13 16.25 -10.78
C GLU A 66 3.51 14.84 -10.76
N LEU A 67 2.20 14.72 -10.55
CA LEU A 67 1.50 13.44 -10.61
C LEU A 67 1.54 12.83 -12.01
N GLN A 68 1.35 13.63 -13.05
CA GLN A 68 1.49 13.16 -14.44
C GLN A 68 2.91 12.66 -14.72
N LYS A 69 3.93 13.40 -14.27
CA LYS A 69 5.34 12.97 -14.36
C LYS A 69 5.55 11.63 -13.66
N LYS A 70 5.09 11.49 -12.41
CA LYS A 70 5.23 10.25 -11.63
C LYS A 70 4.45 9.07 -12.23
N TYR A 71 3.26 9.32 -12.77
CA TYR A 71 2.49 8.29 -13.48
C TYR A 71 3.24 7.79 -14.72
N SER A 72 3.85 8.69 -15.49
CA SER A 72 4.68 8.31 -16.64
C SER A 72 5.91 7.46 -16.24
N GLU A 73 6.57 7.80 -15.13
CA GLU A 73 7.68 7.02 -14.57
C GLU A 73 7.23 5.62 -14.13
N MET A 74 6.09 5.55 -13.43
CA MET A 74 5.50 4.29 -12.99
C MET A 74 5.15 3.39 -14.17
N ASN A 75 4.55 3.95 -15.23
CA ASN A 75 4.21 3.19 -16.44
C ASN A 75 5.45 2.65 -17.15
N LYS A 76 6.53 3.42 -17.23
CA LYS A 76 7.81 2.92 -17.80
C LYS A 76 8.34 1.73 -17.01
N LEU A 77 8.32 1.81 -15.67
CA LEU A 77 8.72 0.70 -14.80
C LEU A 77 7.80 -0.51 -14.96
N LEU A 78 6.49 -0.28 -15.08
CA LEU A 78 5.51 -1.35 -15.27
C LEU A 78 5.69 -2.05 -16.61
N ILE A 79 5.99 -1.34 -17.69
CA ILE A 79 6.26 -1.94 -19.02
C ILE A 79 7.43 -2.91 -18.93
N GLY A 80 8.52 -2.51 -18.28
CA GLY A 80 9.71 -3.35 -18.08
C GLY A 80 9.57 -4.44 -17.02
N PHE A 81 8.48 -4.46 -16.26
CA PHE A 81 8.25 -5.44 -15.21
C PHE A 81 7.68 -6.75 -15.78
N ASP A 82 8.31 -7.87 -15.41
CA ASP A 82 7.99 -9.23 -15.86
C ASP A 82 7.01 -9.97 -14.93
N GLY A 83 6.75 -9.44 -13.73
CA GLY A 83 5.91 -10.07 -12.71
C GLY A 83 6.69 -10.90 -11.69
N ALA A 84 8.00 -11.14 -11.89
CA ALA A 84 8.81 -11.99 -11.03
C ALA A 84 9.57 -11.19 -9.96
N ASP A 85 10.12 -10.04 -10.35
CA ASP A 85 11.01 -9.28 -9.47
C ASP A 85 10.27 -8.60 -8.30
N GLN A 86 10.42 -9.19 -7.12
CA GLN A 86 9.85 -8.69 -5.87
C GLN A 86 10.34 -7.28 -5.51
N ASN A 87 11.58 -6.91 -5.87
CA ASN A 87 12.10 -5.58 -5.57
C ASN A 87 11.43 -4.52 -6.42
N THR A 88 11.28 -4.77 -7.72
CA THR A 88 10.54 -3.89 -8.62
C THR A 88 9.06 -3.81 -8.24
N TYR A 89 8.44 -4.94 -7.87
CA TYR A 89 7.06 -4.96 -7.36
C TYR A 89 6.87 -4.05 -6.15
N ARG A 90 7.69 -4.20 -5.10
CA ARG A 90 7.62 -3.33 -3.90
C ARG A 90 7.86 -1.85 -4.22
N LYS A 91 8.77 -1.56 -5.16
CA LYS A 91 9.02 -0.21 -5.64
C LYS A 91 7.80 0.38 -6.34
N LEU A 92 7.15 -0.38 -7.22
CA LEU A 92 5.93 0.02 -7.91
C LEU A 92 4.77 0.24 -6.93
N LEU A 93 4.59 -0.64 -5.94
CA LEU A 93 3.59 -0.46 -4.88
C LEU A 93 3.84 0.80 -4.05
N THR A 94 5.09 1.07 -3.69
CA THR A 94 5.47 2.27 -2.94
C THR A 94 5.12 3.53 -3.72
N LYS A 95 5.46 3.58 -5.02
CA LYS A 95 5.15 4.71 -5.89
C LYS A 95 3.65 4.88 -6.11
N TYR A 96 2.92 3.79 -6.27
CA TYR A 96 1.45 3.79 -6.35
C TYR A 96 0.82 4.38 -5.09
N ALA A 97 1.25 3.91 -3.91
CA ALA A 97 0.76 4.41 -2.62
C ALA A 97 1.05 5.91 -2.46
N TYR A 98 2.26 6.35 -2.82
CA TYR A 98 2.63 7.76 -2.84
C TYR A 98 1.73 8.60 -3.77
N ALA A 99 1.57 8.18 -5.02
CA ALA A 99 0.73 8.87 -6.00
C ALA A 99 -0.74 8.97 -5.55
N LEU A 100 -1.29 7.88 -5.02
CA LEU A 100 -2.64 7.84 -4.48
C LEU A 100 -2.80 8.79 -3.28
N GLY A 101 -1.82 8.82 -2.38
CA GLY A 101 -1.81 9.75 -1.24
C GLY A 101 -1.82 11.20 -1.67
N ARG A 102 -1.00 11.54 -2.66
CA ARG A 102 -0.94 12.89 -3.23
C ARG A 102 -2.25 13.29 -3.92
N VAL A 103 -2.84 12.41 -4.73
CA VAL A 103 -4.16 12.67 -5.36
C VAL A 103 -5.27 12.87 -4.33
N ASN A 104 -5.26 12.12 -3.23
CA ASN A 104 -6.28 12.25 -2.19
C ASN A 104 -6.19 13.59 -1.44
N ARG A 105 -5.01 14.19 -1.37
CA ARG A 105 -4.78 15.50 -0.73
C ARG A 105 -5.11 16.70 -1.62
N LEU A 106 -5.21 16.50 -2.94
CA LEU A 106 -5.61 17.56 -3.86
C LEU A 106 -6.99 18.12 -3.52
N LEU A 107 -7.08 19.43 -3.35
CA LEU A 107 -8.32 20.17 -3.12
C LEU A 107 -8.63 21.03 -4.36
N PRO A 108 -9.25 20.46 -5.40
CA PRO A 108 -9.51 21.20 -6.63
C PRO A 108 -10.59 22.27 -6.41
N THR A 109 -10.29 23.49 -6.83
CA THR A 109 -11.17 24.66 -6.77
C THR A 109 -12.00 24.82 -8.03
N THR A 110 -11.41 24.61 -9.20
CA THR A 110 -12.07 24.81 -10.50
C THR A 110 -12.70 23.52 -11.05
N ALA A 111 -13.66 23.65 -11.97
CA ALA A 111 -14.27 22.50 -12.64
C ALA A 111 -13.26 21.70 -13.47
N ASP A 112 -12.31 22.40 -14.11
CA ASP A 112 -11.26 21.80 -14.92
C ASP A 112 -10.29 20.98 -14.06
N GLU A 113 -9.86 21.52 -12.90
CA GLU A 113 -9.03 20.78 -11.93
C GLU A 113 -9.74 19.52 -11.41
N LYS A 114 -11.05 19.59 -11.16
CA LYS A 114 -11.85 18.42 -10.75
C LYS A 114 -11.84 17.34 -11.84
N SER A 115 -11.99 17.73 -13.10
CA SER A 115 -11.93 16.82 -14.26
C SER A 115 -10.53 16.21 -14.43
N GLN A 116 -9.47 16.99 -14.22
CA GLN A 116 -8.10 16.47 -14.27
C GLN A 116 -7.79 15.50 -13.13
N LYS A 117 -8.22 15.84 -11.91
CA LYS A 117 -8.08 14.96 -10.73
C LYS A 117 -8.80 13.62 -10.94
N SER A 118 -10.03 13.65 -11.46
CA SER A 118 -10.80 12.42 -11.68
C SER A 118 -10.15 11.52 -12.74
N LYS A 119 -9.64 12.10 -13.85
CA LYS A 119 -8.87 11.37 -14.86
C LYS A 119 -7.62 10.72 -14.27
N LEU A 120 -6.81 11.48 -13.54
CA LEU A 120 -5.59 10.96 -12.89
C LEU A 120 -5.90 9.85 -11.88
N LEU A 121 -6.99 10.00 -11.12
CA LEU A 121 -7.40 8.97 -10.17
C LEU A 121 -7.75 7.65 -10.88
N VAL A 122 -8.50 7.71 -11.98
CA VAL A 122 -8.83 6.54 -12.79
C VAL A 122 -7.57 5.88 -13.36
N GLU A 123 -6.63 6.68 -13.87
CA GLU A 123 -5.35 6.19 -14.39
C GLU A 123 -4.53 5.47 -13.31
N ILE A 124 -4.42 6.05 -12.12
CA ILE A 124 -3.71 5.45 -10.98
C ILE A 124 -4.39 4.16 -10.52
N LEU A 125 -5.72 4.10 -10.50
CA LEU A 125 -6.46 2.88 -10.15
C LEU A 125 -6.25 1.77 -11.20
N ASN A 126 -6.29 2.13 -12.49
CA ASN A 126 -6.02 1.19 -13.58
C ASN A 126 -4.60 0.63 -13.51
N PHE A 127 -3.61 1.47 -13.17
CA PHE A 127 -2.23 1.04 -12.96
C PHE A 127 -2.12 -0.12 -11.95
N LYS A 128 -2.88 -0.05 -10.85
CA LYS A 128 -2.88 -1.13 -9.84
C LYS A 128 -3.43 -2.43 -10.40
N SER A 129 -4.50 -2.36 -11.18
CA SER A 129 -5.10 -3.51 -11.86
C SER A 129 -4.09 -4.17 -12.81
N ASP A 130 -3.39 -3.37 -13.61
CA ASP A 130 -2.39 -3.85 -14.57
C ASP A 130 -1.18 -4.50 -13.87
N LEU A 131 -0.72 -3.89 -12.78
CA LEU A 131 0.35 -4.47 -11.95
C LEU A 131 -0.05 -5.84 -11.40
N ASP A 132 -1.25 -5.96 -10.82
CA ASP A 132 -1.74 -7.23 -10.27
C ASP A 132 -1.94 -8.28 -11.36
N ARG A 133 -2.37 -7.87 -12.56
CA ARG A 133 -2.52 -8.76 -13.71
C ARG A 133 -1.16 -9.33 -14.14
N LYS A 134 -0.09 -8.53 -14.15
CA LYS A 134 1.25 -8.99 -14.49
C LYS A 134 1.79 -10.01 -13.47
N VAL A 135 1.65 -9.71 -12.18
CA VAL A 135 2.07 -10.64 -11.10
C VAL A 135 1.32 -11.98 -11.21
N LYS A 136 0.00 -11.95 -11.33
CA LYS A 136 -0.82 -13.17 -11.47
C LYS A 136 -0.50 -13.98 -12.72
N SER A 137 -0.20 -13.29 -13.84
CA SER A 137 0.20 -13.96 -15.08
C SER A 137 1.52 -14.72 -14.92
N HIS A 138 2.49 -14.10 -14.22
CA HIS A 138 3.76 -14.75 -13.93
C HIS A 138 3.59 -15.95 -12.98
N GLU A 139 2.81 -15.82 -11.90
CA GLU A 139 2.51 -16.92 -10.97
C GLU A 139 1.92 -18.13 -11.70
N ARG A 140 0.94 -17.91 -12.58
CA ARG A 140 0.34 -18.98 -13.40
C ARG A 140 1.34 -19.63 -14.35
N ALA A 141 2.19 -18.84 -14.99
CA ALA A 141 3.25 -19.36 -15.86
C ALA A 141 4.26 -20.22 -15.08
N SER A 142 4.58 -19.83 -13.84
CA SER A 142 5.50 -20.59 -12.98
C SER A 142 4.93 -21.94 -12.54
N LEU A 143 3.64 -22.01 -12.20
CA LEU A 143 2.95 -23.25 -11.80
C LEU A 143 2.91 -24.28 -12.94
N ASN A 144 2.59 -23.83 -14.16
CA ASN A 144 2.55 -24.70 -15.33
C ASN A 144 3.92 -25.33 -15.64
N LYS A 145 5.01 -24.62 -15.35
CA LYS A 145 6.39 -25.12 -15.56
C LYS A 145 6.77 -26.23 -14.56
N SER A 146 6.26 -26.17 -13.34
CA SER A 146 6.51 -27.19 -12.31
C SER A 146 5.66 -28.46 -12.47
N GLN A 147 4.44 -28.36 -13.04
CA GLN A 147 3.58 -29.53 -13.24
C GLN A 147 3.97 -30.38 -14.45
N GLY A 148 4.61 -29.81 -15.47
CA GLY A 148 5.05 -30.56 -16.65
C GLY A 148 6.21 -31.54 -16.44
N VAL A 149 6.83 -31.58 -15.26
CA VAL A 149 8.02 -32.42 -14.98
C VAL A 149 7.71 -33.59 -14.03
N LEU A 150 6.53 -33.61 -13.39
CA LEU A 150 6.18 -34.63 -12.39
C LEU A 150 5.45 -35.86 -12.96
N ASP A 151 5.17 -35.92 -14.27
CA ASP A 151 4.25 -36.93 -14.81
C ASP A 151 4.87 -37.94 -15.79
N LEU A 152 6.20 -38.11 -15.80
CA LEU A 152 6.87 -39.16 -16.59
C LEU A 152 7.69 -40.16 -15.77
N SER A 153 7.94 -39.92 -14.49
CA SER A 153 8.64 -40.87 -13.61
C SER A 153 7.70 -41.82 -12.85
N LEU A 154 6.38 -41.58 -12.88
CA LEU A 154 5.39 -42.37 -12.15
C LEU A 154 4.75 -43.52 -12.96
N LEU A 155 5.09 -43.66 -14.25
CA LEU A 155 4.56 -44.71 -15.13
C LEU A 155 5.50 -45.91 -15.35
N LYS A 156 6.52 -46.11 -14.49
CA LYS A 156 7.42 -47.29 -14.59
C LYS A 156 7.69 -47.99 -13.26
N SER A 157 6.64 -48.59 -12.71
CA SER A 157 6.68 -49.76 -11.81
C SER A 157 5.21 -50.12 -11.55
N GLY A 158 4.70 -51.26 -12.01
CA GLY A 158 5.03 -52.55 -11.42
C GLY A 158 3.78 -53.04 -10.69
N SER A 159 3.21 -54.11 -11.23
CA SER A 159 2.19 -55.00 -10.65
C SER A 159 2.13 -55.06 -9.12
N SER A 160 0.91 -55.11 -8.55
CA SER A 160 0.41 -56.20 -7.69
C SER A 160 -0.58 -55.71 -6.62
N SER A 161 -1.74 -56.39 -6.58
CA SER A 161 -2.56 -56.76 -5.41
C SER A 161 -2.88 -55.72 -4.32
N SER A 162 -4.16 -55.50 -4.06
CA SER A 162 -4.91 -56.29 -3.06
C SER A 162 -6.09 -55.48 -2.54
N ASP A 163 -7.26 -56.11 -2.57
CA ASP A 163 -8.44 -55.71 -1.80
C ASP A 163 -8.09 -55.58 -0.31
N ASN A 164 -8.60 -54.54 0.35
CA ASN A 164 -9.53 -54.72 1.47
C ASN A 164 -10.10 -53.39 2.00
N ASP A 165 -11.42 -53.44 2.02
CA ASP A 165 -12.43 -52.72 2.77
C ASP A 165 -12.08 -52.52 4.26
N SER A 166 -12.31 -51.32 4.81
CA SER A 166 -12.61 -51.06 6.24
C SER A 166 -12.80 -49.56 6.50
N LEU A 167 -14.06 -49.14 6.67
CA LEU A 167 -14.48 -48.01 7.52
C LEU A 167 -14.23 -48.37 9.00
N PRO A 168 -13.99 -47.41 9.91
CA PRO A 168 -15.13 -46.75 10.56
C PRO A 168 -14.93 -45.28 10.95
N ASP A 169 -16.07 -44.72 11.34
CA ASP A 169 -16.38 -43.46 11.99
C ASP A 169 -15.45 -43.07 13.15
N ASP A 170 -15.30 -41.75 13.39
CA ASP A 170 -15.85 -41.08 14.58
C ASP A 170 -15.20 -39.70 14.84
N ASP A 171 -16.09 -38.76 15.15
CA ASP A 171 -15.99 -37.67 16.11
C ASP A 171 -14.66 -36.94 16.38
N VAL A 172 -14.70 -35.61 16.27
CA VAL A 172 -14.75 -34.72 17.46
C VAL A 172 -14.73 -33.26 16.98
N LEU A 173 -15.92 -32.63 17.09
CA LEU A 173 -16.12 -31.19 17.07
C LEU A 173 -15.45 -30.54 18.27
N SER A 174 -14.47 -29.65 18.05
CA SER A 174 -13.95 -28.75 19.08
C SER A 174 -14.54 -27.33 18.92
N PRO A 175 -15.20 -26.77 19.95
CA PRO A 175 -15.81 -25.44 19.88
C PRO A 175 -14.80 -24.29 20.12
N PRO A 176 -15.09 -23.07 19.61
CA PRO A 176 -14.21 -21.92 19.71
C PRO A 176 -14.19 -21.29 21.12
N LYS A 177 -12.97 -21.04 21.63
CA LYS A 177 -12.72 -20.32 22.89
C LYS A 177 -13.16 -18.86 22.81
N LYS A 178 -14.23 -18.51 23.55
CA LYS A 178 -14.61 -17.13 23.90
C LYS A 178 -13.48 -16.45 24.67
N ARG A 179 -12.96 -15.31 24.18
CA ARG A 179 -12.16 -14.38 25.00
C ARG A 179 -13.05 -13.25 25.52
N LYS A 180 -13.12 -13.19 26.86
CA LYS A 180 -13.52 -12.07 27.72
C LYS A 180 -12.74 -10.82 27.27
N GLY A 181 -13.31 -9.62 27.15
CA GLY A 181 -14.06 -8.90 28.18
C GLY A 181 -13.09 -7.97 28.93
N SER A 182 -12.88 -6.75 28.41
CA SER A 182 -12.27 -5.61 29.10
C SER A 182 -12.93 -4.34 28.52
N SER A 183 -14.06 -3.91 29.08
CA SER A 183 -14.18 -2.95 30.18
C SER A 183 -13.47 -1.62 29.89
N PHE A 184 -14.30 -0.61 29.63
CA PHE A 184 -14.01 0.82 29.51
C PHE A 184 -13.27 1.39 30.74
N PRO A 185 -12.71 2.61 30.59
CA PRO A 185 -13.43 3.72 31.21
C PRO A 185 -13.68 4.90 30.25
N VAL A 186 -14.93 5.35 30.31
CA VAL A 186 -15.42 6.63 29.78
C VAL A 186 -14.86 7.73 30.68
N PHE A 187 -13.95 8.56 30.16
CA PHE A 187 -13.58 9.81 30.81
C PHE A 187 -14.48 10.92 30.30
N PHE A 188 -15.53 11.20 31.07
CA PHE A 188 -16.19 12.49 31.10
C PHE A 188 -15.19 13.51 31.65
N MET A 189 -14.90 14.57 30.91
CA MET A 189 -14.38 15.79 31.52
C MET A 189 -15.14 17.00 30.96
N VAL A 190 -16.07 17.44 31.80
CA VAL A 190 -16.78 18.71 31.79
C VAL A 190 -15.84 19.76 32.39
N VAL A 191 -15.52 20.85 31.67
CA VAL A 191 -15.15 22.16 32.25
C VAL A 191 -15.46 23.24 31.19
N ALA A 192 -16.59 23.93 31.32
CA ALA A 192 -16.74 25.35 31.71
C ALA A 192 -16.00 26.34 30.76
N CYS A 193 -16.72 27.06 29.88
CA CYS A 193 -17.41 28.33 30.18
C CYS A 193 -16.45 29.42 30.70
N THR A 194 -16.02 30.35 29.84
CA THR A 194 -15.79 31.73 30.27
C THR A 194 -16.06 32.70 29.12
N LEU A 195 -17.08 33.50 29.39
CA LEU A 195 -17.57 34.69 28.71
C LEU A 195 -16.62 35.86 29.00
N MET A 196 -16.31 36.70 28.02
CA MET A 196 -15.89 38.13 28.13
C MET A 196 -15.36 38.55 26.75
N ALA A 197 -15.72 39.66 26.12
CA ALA A 197 -16.69 40.73 26.35
C ALA A 197 -16.93 41.39 24.98
#